data_AF-A0A1T5BIE4-F1
#
_entry.id   AF-A0A1T5BIE4-F1
#
_cell.length_a   1.000
_cell.length_b   1.000
_cell.length_c   1.000
_cell.angle_alpha   90.00
_cell.angle_beta   90.00
_cell.angle_gamma   90.00
#
_symmetry.space_group_name_H-M   'P 1'
#
loop_
_entity.id
_entity.type
_entity.pdbx_description
1 polymer ?
#
loop_
_entity_poly.entity_id
_entity_poly.type
_entity_poly.pdbx_seq_one_letter_code
_entity_poly.pdbx_strand_id
1 'polypeptide(L)'
;MRLDDEYAGFAEKLLEAIYPVYRRPFPACAVARLTPGSAAEEWPVGKAVRAGAGAASRISFTTLMAVSTRDPEVTDAAFHTAGTFHCTSGASYSGPYVELTWHGHATERLRVFVDGDPSVVASLRDALGLGVKALLIPDPSQDGRYMDGGSVRALGFDDDFRVLDDPGTAHPGLRLLRELFAFPDKFGFFDLVHPQQMVGASSGRLIVVLDPGVTGDGHALERMGSANLLTRCVAVANIYRRTVGLPANRHAGTSFEIDAPALDILPGGLIAVDSVFAQSAGDVDVRREIPHFYALRRAGAGDVGPFWMEGDRNERTGAESIMFVDRVCEPVDLDYGVSLELRCCDGDRPSRIACGTPEAKISSRSETSSATGQLITRPTRASRFQLGKQATWRLVSQLAFTQVSLLEPSCSVLKQVIELYVPPTSRWGRQMVSALVSVRHEAVTRWLPGAFPPTLARGTEIAISIDETCLVGLGLHALLRVLDVFFSQYAQMNSFTELAVLSSHTGKELHRCAMRTGTGPLI
;
A
#
# COMPACT_ATOMS: atom_id res chain seq x y z
N MET A 1 27.33 24.73 -15.98
CA MET A 1 26.15 25.25 -15.26
C MET A 1 24.89 25.21 -16.11
N ARG A 2 24.75 26.00 -17.20
CA ARG A 2 23.54 25.94 -18.06
C ARG A 2 23.29 24.58 -18.73
N LEU A 3 24.34 23.91 -19.20
CA LEU A 3 24.25 22.55 -19.79
C LEU A 3 23.89 21.49 -18.76
N ASP A 4 24.45 21.53 -17.54
CA ASP A 4 24.14 20.57 -16.48
C ASP A 4 22.67 20.66 -16.01
N ASP A 5 22.09 21.88 -16.10
CA ASP A 5 20.69 22.13 -15.77
C ASP A 5 19.74 21.62 -16.87
N GLU A 6 20.12 21.72 -18.15
CA GLU A 6 19.37 21.17 -19.29
C GLU A 6 19.28 19.64 -19.24
N TYR A 7 20.38 18.95 -18.88
CA TYR A 7 20.38 17.50 -18.70
C TYR A 7 19.46 17.03 -17.56
N ALA A 8 19.38 17.80 -16.48
CA ALA A 8 18.49 17.49 -15.36
C ALA A 8 17.02 17.61 -15.77
N GLY A 9 16.65 18.68 -16.50
CA GLY A 9 15.29 18.88 -17.02
C GLY A 9 14.85 17.75 -17.96
N PHE A 10 15.75 17.27 -18.84
CA PHE A 10 15.45 16.14 -19.72
C PHE A 10 15.18 14.84 -18.95
N ALA A 11 16.04 14.49 -17.99
CA ALA A 11 15.87 13.28 -17.17
C ALA A 11 14.52 13.28 -16.43
N GLU A 12 14.15 14.46 -15.94
CA GLU A 12 12.90 14.72 -15.23
C GLU A 12 11.66 14.55 -16.10
N LYS A 13 11.68 15.02 -17.35
CA LYS A 13 10.58 14.81 -18.31
C LYS A 13 10.53 13.36 -18.80
N LEU A 14 11.68 12.70 -18.94
CA LEU A 14 11.74 11.28 -19.28
C LEU A 14 11.15 10.40 -18.16
N LEU A 15 11.43 10.72 -16.89
CA LEU A 15 10.80 10.04 -15.75
C LEU A 15 9.29 10.26 -15.69
N GLU A 16 8.81 11.44 -16.05
CA GLU A 16 7.38 11.72 -16.14
C GLU A 16 6.70 10.80 -17.18
N ALA A 17 7.37 10.54 -18.30
CA ALA A 17 6.89 9.64 -19.34
C ALA A 17 6.94 8.14 -18.93
N ILE A 18 7.99 7.70 -18.22
CA ILE A 18 8.21 6.29 -17.89
C ILE A 18 7.58 5.90 -16.55
N TYR A 19 7.67 6.77 -15.55
CA TYR A 19 7.20 6.54 -14.18
C TYR A 19 6.55 7.80 -13.58
N PRO A 20 5.37 8.22 -14.08
CA PRO A 20 4.70 9.48 -13.69
C PRO A 20 4.41 9.58 -12.19
N VAL A 21 4.25 8.43 -11.53
CA VAL A 21 4.04 8.28 -10.07
C VAL A 21 5.17 8.93 -9.26
N TYR A 22 6.34 9.10 -9.86
CA TYR A 22 7.51 9.74 -9.28
C TYR A 22 7.28 11.18 -8.81
N ARG A 23 6.60 12.02 -9.60
CA ARG A 23 6.38 13.43 -9.27
C ARG A 23 5.30 13.63 -8.20
N ARG A 24 4.40 12.65 -8.08
CA ARG A 24 3.23 12.73 -7.22
C ARG A 24 3.65 12.64 -5.74
N PRO A 25 3.20 13.54 -4.86
CA PRO A 25 3.35 13.33 -3.42
C PRO A 25 2.61 12.07 -2.97
N PHE A 26 3.19 11.34 -2.03
CA PHE A 26 2.48 10.31 -1.28
C PHE A 26 1.68 11.01 -0.17
N PRO A 27 0.35 10.87 -0.14
CA PRO A 27 -0.49 11.57 0.82
C PRO A 27 -0.28 11.04 2.24
N ALA A 28 -0.64 11.84 3.23
CA ALA A 28 -0.69 11.36 4.62
C ALA A 28 -1.75 10.25 4.75
N CYS A 29 -1.37 9.15 5.40
CA CYS A 29 -2.24 8.01 5.64
C CYS A 29 -2.33 7.71 7.13
N ALA A 30 -3.43 7.11 7.55
CA ALA A 30 -3.65 6.70 8.94
C ALA A 30 -4.59 5.48 8.98
N VAL A 31 -4.71 4.88 10.15
CA VAL A 31 -5.74 3.90 10.48
C VAL A 31 -6.72 4.54 11.45
N ALA A 32 -8.00 4.35 11.15
CA ALA A 32 -9.11 4.74 11.98
C ALA A 32 -9.84 3.52 12.52
N ARG A 33 -10.38 3.62 13.74
CA ARG A 33 -11.29 2.63 14.31
C ARG A 33 -12.69 3.22 14.41
N LEU A 34 -13.68 2.50 13.88
CA LEU A 34 -15.09 2.90 14.03
C LEU A 34 -15.63 2.54 15.41
N THR A 35 -16.45 3.44 15.93
CA THR A 35 -17.26 3.22 17.11
C THR A 35 -18.67 2.85 16.66
N PRO A 36 -19.26 1.75 17.17
CA PRO A 36 -20.64 1.40 16.84
C PRO A 36 -21.59 2.51 17.28
N GLY A 37 -22.43 2.97 16.36
CA GLY A 37 -23.50 3.93 16.62
C GLY A 37 -24.83 3.25 16.98
N SER A 38 -25.91 4.02 17.06
CA SER A 38 -27.26 3.51 17.25
C SER A 38 -27.78 2.71 16.05
N ALA A 39 -27.30 3.05 14.84
CA ALA A 39 -27.59 2.33 13.62
C ALA A 39 -26.31 1.69 13.07
N ALA A 40 -26.48 0.50 12.49
CA ALA A 40 -25.43 -0.13 11.73
C ALA A 40 -25.16 0.63 10.43
N GLU A 41 -23.89 0.92 10.16
CA GLU A 41 -23.47 1.63 8.96
C GLU A 41 -22.26 0.95 8.33
N GLU A 42 -22.26 0.90 7.00
CA GLU A 42 -21.14 0.41 6.20
C GLU A 42 -20.44 1.57 5.51
N TRP A 43 -19.11 1.54 5.59
CA TRP A 43 -18.25 2.50 4.91
C TRP A 43 -17.57 1.76 3.76
N PRO A 44 -18.00 1.98 2.49
CA PRO A 44 -17.34 1.38 1.34
C PRO A 44 -15.94 1.96 1.13
N VAL A 45 -15.17 1.33 0.25
CA VAL A 45 -13.93 1.90 -0.32
C VAL A 45 -14.25 3.23 -1.00
N GLY A 46 -13.40 4.24 -0.85
CA GLY A 46 -13.59 5.53 -1.50
C GLY A 46 -14.54 6.50 -0.77
N LYS A 47 -15.06 6.14 0.41
CA LYS A 47 -15.93 7.03 1.20
C LYS A 47 -15.13 8.21 1.76
N ALA A 48 -15.62 9.42 1.49
CA ALA A 48 -15.07 10.64 2.05
C ALA A 48 -15.46 10.81 3.52
N VAL A 49 -14.46 10.96 4.39
CA VAL A 49 -14.58 11.18 5.83
C VAL A 49 -13.76 12.40 6.25
N ARG A 50 -14.05 12.97 7.42
CA ARG A 50 -13.35 14.14 7.93
C ARG A 50 -12.86 13.91 9.34
N ALA A 51 -11.62 14.28 9.62
CA ALA A 51 -11.08 14.36 10.98
C ALA A 51 -11.04 15.83 11.44
N GLY A 52 -11.41 16.10 12.69
CA GLY A 52 -11.30 17.44 13.29
C GLY A 52 -12.55 17.87 14.08
N ALA A 53 -12.32 18.63 15.15
CA ALA A 53 -13.38 19.07 16.08
C ALA A 53 -14.17 20.31 15.62
N GLY A 54 -13.71 21.06 14.60
CA GLY A 54 -14.35 22.30 14.13
C GLY A 54 -14.23 22.57 12.63
N ALA A 55 -15.03 23.50 12.10
CA ALA A 55 -15.10 23.80 10.66
C ALA A 55 -13.75 24.25 10.07
N ALA A 56 -12.92 24.96 10.84
CA ALA A 56 -11.63 25.49 10.40
C ALA A 56 -10.48 24.47 10.43
N SER A 57 -10.67 23.29 11.05
CA SER A 57 -9.62 22.28 11.26
C SER A 57 -9.95 20.92 10.63
N ARG A 58 -10.94 20.87 9.73
CA ARG A 58 -11.41 19.61 9.12
C ARG A 58 -10.50 19.16 8.00
N ILE A 59 -9.76 18.09 8.25
CA ILE A 59 -8.92 17.41 7.27
C ILE A 59 -9.73 16.30 6.62
N SER A 60 -9.76 16.26 5.29
CA SER A 60 -10.52 15.27 4.54
C SER A 60 -9.70 14.02 4.29
N PHE A 61 -10.28 12.86 4.52
CA PHE A 61 -9.69 11.57 4.20
C PHE A 61 -10.66 10.74 3.35
N THR A 62 -10.12 9.74 2.68
CA THR A 62 -10.86 8.76 1.90
C THR A 62 -10.52 7.37 2.43
N THR A 63 -11.53 6.51 2.62
CA THR A 63 -11.34 5.13 3.05
C THR A 63 -10.68 4.30 1.95
N LEU A 64 -9.68 3.50 2.32
CA LEU A 64 -8.94 2.62 1.40
C LEU A 64 -9.49 1.19 1.39
N MET A 65 -10.35 0.86 2.34
CA MET A 65 -10.96 -0.46 2.47
C MET A 65 -12.40 -0.33 2.99
N ALA A 66 -13.22 -1.33 2.70
CA ALA A 66 -14.57 -1.41 3.25
C ALA A 66 -14.54 -1.89 4.71
N VAL A 67 -15.42 -1.33 5.52
CA VAL A 67 -15.57 -1.64 6.96
C VAL A 67 -17.01 -1.42 7.39
N SER A 68 -17.48 -2.22 8.34
CA SER A 68 -18.83 -2.10 8.91
C SER A 68 -18.77 -1.88 10.41
N THR A 69 -19.70 -1.08 10.94
CA THR A 69 -19.89 -1.02 12.40
C THR A 69 -20.46 -2.32 12.97
N ARG A 70 -21.00 -3.21 12.12
CA ARG A 70 -21.46 -4.56 12.50
C ARG A 70 -20.33 -5.57 12.60
N ASP A 71 -19.13 -5.24 12.11
CA ASP A 71 -18.00 -6.16 12.14
C ASP A 71 -17.76 -6.63 13.59
N PRO A 72 -17.37 -7.90 13.77
CA PRO A 72 -17.13 -8.49 15.08
C PRO A 72 -16.07 -7.73 15.87
N GLU A 73 -16.12 -7.86 17.19
CA GLU A 73 -15.17 -7.29 18.14
C GLU A 73 -14.42 -8.37 18.89
N VAL A 74 -13.10 -8.33 18.84
CA VAL A 74 -12.25 -9.21 19.64
C VAL A 74 -12.36 -8.76 21.10
N THR A 75 -12.84 -9.66 21.95
CA THR A 75 -13.08 -9.42 23.37
C THR A 75 -11.87 -9.84 24.20
N ASP A 76 -11.25 -10.96 23.84
CA ASP A 76 -10.06 -11.47 24.51
C ASP A 76 -9.07 -12.02 23.50
N ALA A 77 -7.78 -11.88 23.80
CA ALA A 77 -6.70 -12.43 23.00
C ALA A 77 -5.51 -12.75 23.90
N ALA A 78 -5.00 -13.98 23.81
CA ALA A 78 -3.86 -14.43 24.62
C ALA A 78 -2.91 -15.31 23.80
N PHE A 79 -1.62 -15.17 24.08
CA PHE A 79 -0.59 -16.07 23.57
C PHE A 79 -0.30 -17.19 24.56
N HIS A 80 -0.14 -18.39 24.02
CA HIS A 80 0.27 -19.57 24.77
C HIS A 80 1.48 -20.20 24.09
N THR A 81 2.49 -20.54 24.88
CA THR A 81 3.77 -21.08 24.41
C THR A 81 3.67 -22.50 23.86
N ALA A 82 2.67 -23.27 24.30
CA ALA A 82 2.44 -24.63 23.82
C ALA A 82 0.97 -25.04 23.97
N GLY A 83 0.46 -25.74 22.96
CA GLY A 83 -0.82 -26.45 22.97
C GLY A 83 -0.80 -27.62 21.98
N THR A 84 -1.74 -28.54 22.15
CA THR A 84 -1.97 -29.66 21.23
C THR A 84 -3.44 -29.71 20.89
N PHE A 85 -3.75 -29.73 19.59
CA PHE A 85 -5.11 -29.67 19.07
C PHE A 85 -5.37 -30.83 18.13
N HIS A 86 -6.44 -31.58 18.40
CA HIS A 86 -6.87 -32.70 17.58
C HIS A 86 -8.04 -32.28 16.69
N CYS A 87 -7.88 -32.45 15.38
CA CYS A 87 -8.84 -31.99 14.40
C CYS A 87 -9.80 -33.09 13.95
N THR A 88 -11.00 -32.70 13.53
CA THR A 88 -12.01 -33.63 12.99
C THR A 88 -11.60 -34.23 11.65
N SER A 89 -10.70 -33.58 10.91
CA SER A 89 -10.02 -34.11 9.74
C SER A 89 -9.08 -35.29 10.04
N GLY A 90 -8.75 -35.52 11.31
CA GLY A 90 -7.74 -36.48 11.76
C GLY A 90 -6.33 -35.88 11.89
N ALA A 91 -6.13 -34.63 11.48
CA ALA A 91 -4.87 -33.91 11.72
C ALA A 91 -4.66 -33.61 13.20
N SER A 92 -3.41 -33.43 13.62
CA SER A 92 -3.07 -32.91 14.95
C SER A 92 -2.00 -31.85 14.82
N TYR A 93 -2.23 -30.70 15.44
CA TYR A 93 -1.33 -29.56 15.44
C TYR A 93 -0.80 -29.32 16.84
N SER A 94 0.50 -29.10 16.97
CA SER A 94 1.14 -28.75 18.24
C SER A 94 2.13 -27.60 18.06
N GLY A 95 2.23 -26.77 19.09
CA GLY A 95 3.11 -25.60 19.09
C GLY A 95 2.54 -24.41 19.85
N PRO A 96 3.22 -23.25 19.78
CA PRO A 96 2.67 -22.00 20.30
C PRO A 96 1.41 -21.61 19.52
N TYR A 97 0.47 -20.95 20.20
CA TYR A 97 -0.78 -20.53 19.58
C TYR A 97 -1.28 -19.21 20.16
N VAL A 98 -2.08 -18.51 19.35
CA VAL A 98 -2.86 -17.36 19.79
C VAL A 98 -4.32 -17.79 19.89
N GLU A 99 -4.89 -17.60 21.06
CA GLU A 99 -6.31 -17.79 21.33
C GLU A 99 -7.04 -16.47 21.25
N LEU A 100 -8.16 -16.44 20.53
CA LEU A 100 -8.99 -15.26 20.31
C LEU A 100 -10.42 -15.59 20.65
N THR A 101 -11.09 -14.70 21.37
CA THR A 101 -12.54 -14.70 21.50
C THR A 101 -13.09 -13.43 20.88
N TRP A 102 -14.23 -13.55 20.20
CA TRP A 102 -14.91 -12.39 19.62
C TRP A 102 -16.41 -12.43 19.92
N HIS A 103 -17.00 -11.25 19.84
CA HIS A 103 -18.43 -11.03 19.90
C HIS A 103 -18.92 -10.33 18.63
N GLY A 104 -20.15 -10.63 18.21
CA GLY A 104 -20.75 -10.15 16.96
C GLY A 104 -20.70 -11.18 15.83
N HIS A 105 -21.41 -10.86 14.75
CA HIS A 105 -21.58 -11.77 13.62
C HIS A 105 -20.34 -11.75 12.71
N ALA A 106 -19.51 -12.78 12.84
CA ALA A 106 -18.41 -13.07 11.92
C ALA A 106 -18.81 -14.26 11.05
N THR A 107 -19.42 -14.02 9.89
CA THR A 107 -19.96 -15.11 9.05
C THR A 107 -18.87 -15.86 8.28
N GLU A 108 -17.86 -15.16 7.76
CA GLU A 108 -16.85 -15.76 6.87
C GLU A 108 -15.41 -15.48 7.31
N ARG A 109 -15.15 -14.30 7.86
CA ARG A 109 -13.82 -13.86 8.26
C ARG A 109 -13.87 -12.93 9.45
N LEU A 110 -12.80 -12.95 10.25
CA LEU A 110 -12.53 -11.97 11.29
C LEU A 110 -11.35 -11.09 10.84
N ARG A 111 -11.64 -9.82 10.53
CA ARG A 111 -10.61 -8.84 10.16
C ARG A 111 -10.03 -8.17 11.40
N VAL A 112 -8.72 -8.26 11.56
CA VAL A 112 -7.98 -7.64 12.66
C VAL A 112 -6.89 -6.71 12.14
N PHE A 113 -6.66 -5.63 12.87
CA PHE A 113 -5.52 -4.73 12.71
C PHE A 113 -4.60 -4.87 13.93
N VAL A 114 -3.31 -5.12 13.67
CA VAL A 114 -2.29 -5.29 14.70
C VAL A 114 -1.71 -3.93 15.10
N ASP A 115 -1.98 -3.54 16.36
CA ASP A 115 -1.56 -2.26 16.95
C ASP A 115 -0.93 -2.45 18.35
N GLY A 116 -0.25 -1.43 18.85
CA GLY A 116 0.35 -1.40 20.20
C GLY A 116 1.87 -1.25 20.22
N ASP A 117 2.53 -1.82 21.21
CA ASP A 117 3.97 -1.67 21.41
C ASP A 117 4.78 -2.24 20.22
N PRO A 118 5.79 -1.52 19.71
CA PRO A 118 6.52 -1.92 18.49
C PRO A 118 7.09 -3.34 18.52
N SER A 119 7.58 -3.80 19.67
CA SER A 119 8.09 -5.18 19.81
C SER A 119 7.00 -6.24 19.68
N VAL A 120 5.83 -5.99 20.31
CA VAL A 120 4.69 -6.93 20.28
C VAL A 120 4.10 -6.94 18.88
N VAL A 121 3.93 -5.75 18.28
CA VAL A 121 3.43 -5.56 16.91
C VAL A 121 4.33 -6.26 15.90
N ALA A 122 5.65 -6.09 15.99
CA ALA A 122 6.60 -6.75 15.09
C ALA A 122 6.46 -8.28 15.16
N SER A 123 6.56 -8.86 16.37
CA SER A 123 6.45 -10.30 16.56
C SER A 123 5.08 -10.85 16.15
N LEU A 124 3.99 -10.13 16.43
CA LEU A 124 2.64 -10.58 16.09
C LEU A 124 2.36 -10.49 14.59
N ARG A 125 2.84 -9.42 13.93
CA ARG A 125 2.75 -9.30 12.46
C ARG A 125 3.56 -10.39 11.76
N ASP A 126 4.74 -10.76 12.29
CA ASP A 126 5.55 -11.85 11.74
C ASP A 126 4.91 -13.22 11.98
N ALA A 127 4.39 -13.45 13.19
CA ALA A 127 3.68 -14.69 13.53
C ALA A 127 2.45 -14.90 12.64
N LEU A 128 1.61 -13.87 12.45
CA LEU A 128 0.42 -13.95 11.61
C LEU A 128 0.74 -13.96 10.10
N GLY A 129 1.79 -13.26 9.68
CA GLY A 129 2.15 -13.10 8.26
C GLY A 129 3.00 -14.23 7.68
N LEU A 130 3.87 -14.85 8.50
CA LEU A 130 4.84 -15.85 8.06
C LEU A 130 4.72 -17.19 8.80
N GLY A 131 4.13 -17.18 10.00
CA GLY A 131 4.21 -18.30 10.95
C GLY A 131 2.93 -19.08 11.19
N VAL A 132 1.85 -18.88 10.44
CA VAL A 132 0.58 -19.61 10.70
C VAL A 132 0.63 -21.01 10.10
N LYS A 133 0.50 -22.04 10.95
CA LYS A 133 0.40 -23.44 10.53
C LYS A 133 -1.03 -23.88 10.28
N ALA A 134 -1.94 -23.47 11.17
CA ALA A 134 -3.35 -23.83 11.09
C ALA A 134 -4.21 -22.79 11.80
N LEU A 135 -5.42 -22.64 11.30
CA LEU A 135 -6.47 -21.84 11.92
C LEU A 135 -7.61 -22.78 12.30
N LEU A 136 -7.92 -22.82 13.60
CA LEU A 136 -8.75 -23.84 14.22
C LEU A 136 -9.93 -23.21 14.95
N ILE A 137 -11.10 -23.83 14.84
CA ILE A 137 -12.31 -23.45 15.58
C ILE A 137 -12.78 -24.66 16.40
N PRO A 138 -13.17 -24.50 17.68
CA PRO A 138 -13.77 -25.58 18.44
C PRO A 138 -15.01 -26.15 17.73
N ASP A 139 -15.08 -27.46 17.58
CA ASP A 139 -16.24 -28.11 16.96
C ASP A 139 -17.43 -28.09 17.93
N PRO A 140 -18.59 -27.52 17.56
CA PRO A 140 -19.75 -27.49 18.44
C PRO A 140 -20.39 -28.87 18.66
N SER A 141 -20.10 -29.85 17.79
CA SER A 141 -20.66 -31.21 17.83
C SER A 141 -19.81 -32.21 18.60
N GLN A 142 -18.50 -31.96 18.71
CA GLN A 142 -17.53 -32.87 19.33
C GLN A 142 -16.65 -32.11 20.32
N ASP A 143 -16.94 -32.31 21.61
CA ASP A 143 -16.17 -31.67 22.67
C ASP A 143 -14.69 -32.08 22.61
N GLY A 144 -13.80 -31.09 22.79
CA GLY A 144 -12.35 -31.26 22.70
C GLY A 144 -11.77 -31.44 21.29
N ARG A 145 -12.58 -31.43 20.22
CA ARG A 145 -12.09 -31.45 18.83
C ARG A 145 -12.20 -30.10 18.17
N TYR A 146 -11.36 -29.91 17.15
CA TYR A 146 -11.26 -28.67 16.38
C TYR A 146 -11.53 -28.91 14.90
N MET A 147 -12.11 -27.93 14.24
CA MET A 147 -12.22 -27.87 12.80
C MET A 147 -11.02 -27.11 12.23
N ASP A 148 -10.31 -27.70 11.28
CA ASP A 148 -9.23 -27.10 10.51
C ASP A 148 -9.66 -26.74 9.08
N GLY A 149 -8.77 -26.10 8.32
CA GLY A 149 -9.03 -25.65 6.94
C GLY A 149 -9.23 -24.14 6.78
N GLY A 150 -9.11 -23.37 7.87
CA GLY A 150 -9.08 -21.92 7.80
C GLY A 150 -7.73 -21.40 7.29
N SER A 151 -7.68 -20.12 6.95
CA SER A 151 -6.44 -19.48 6.47
C SER A 151 -6.31 -18.05 6.98
N VAL A 152 -5.07 -17.57 7.05
CA VAL A 152 -4.77 -16.18 7.38
C VAL A 152 -4.31 -15.46 6.14
N ARG A 153 -5.01 -14.40 5.76
CA ARG A 153 -4.66 -13.56 4.62
C ARG A 153 -4.18 -12.20 5.12
N ALA A 154 -2.88 -11.94 4.94
CA ALA A 154 -2.33 -10.60 5.14
C ALA A 154 -2.83 -9.66 4.02
N LEU A 155 -3.35 -8.50 4.41
CA LEU A 155 -3.87 -7.49 3.48
C LEU A 155 -2.82 -6.43 3.16
N GLY A 156 -3.05 -5.68 2.08
CA GLY A 156 -2.22 -4.55 1.68
C GLY A 156 -1.24 -4.82 0.53
N PHE A 157 -1.10 -6.08 0.11
CA PHE A 157 -0.24 -6.46 -1.01
C PHE A 157 -0.97 -6.45 -2.37
N ASP A 158 -2.28 -6.66 -2.34
CA ASP A 158 -3.13 -6.73 -3.52
C ASP A 158 -3.57 -5.34 -4.01
N ASP A 159 -4.07 -5.28 -5.24
CA ASP A 159 -4.51 -4.04 -5.89
C ASP A 159 -5.75 -3.40 -5.27
N ASP A 160 -6.58 -4.19 -4.59
CA ASP A 160 -7.81 -3.74 -3.92
C ASP A 160 -7.52 -2.72 -2.80
N PHE A 161 -6.31 -2.71 -2.26
CA PHE A 161 -5.91 -1.88 -1.13
C PHE A 161 -4.84 -0.84 -1.53
N ARG A 162 -4.81 -0.39 -2.78
CA ARG A 162 -3.85 0.64 -3.23
C ARG A 162 -4.15 2.03 -2.66
N VAL A 163 -3.10 2.76 -2.27
CA VAL A 163 -3.24 4.16 -1.81
C VAL A 163 -3.35 5.13 -2.99
N LEU A 164 -2.49 4.95 -3.99
CA LEU A 164 -2.45 5.74 -5.21
C LEU A 164 -2.63 4.80 -6.41
N ASP A 165 -3.26 5.31 -7.45
CA ASP A 165 -3.35 4.58 -8.71
C ASP A 165 -2.02 4.71 -9.46
N ASP A 166 -1.44 3.56 -9.81
CA ASP A 166 -0.29 3.50 -10.72
C ASP A 166 -0.74 3.47 -12.19
N PRO A 167 0.09 3.97 -13.12
CA PRO A 167 -0.11 3.67 -14.53
C PRO A 167 -0.06 2.16 -14.74
N GLY A 168 -0.98 1.59 -15.51
CA GLY A 168 -1.13 0.13 -15.68
C GLY A 168 0.10 -0.60 -16.24
N THR A 169 1.16 0.10 -16.60
CA THR A 169 2.45 -0.43 -17.05
C THR A 169 3.50 -0.55 -15.94
N ALA A 170 3.26 0.00 -14.74
CA ALA A 170 4.20 -0.02 -13.64
C ALA A 170 4.17 -1.37 -12.90
N HIS A 171 5.35 -1.82 -12.46
CA HIS A 171 5.47 -3.06 -11.70
C HIS A 171 4.89 -2.92 -10.28
N PRO A 172 4.01 -3.83 -9.82
CA PRO A 172 3.38 -3.75 -8.50
C PRO A 172 4.37 -3.68 -7.33
N GLY A 173 5.55 -4.30 -7.47
CA GLY A 173 6.60 -4.26 -6.44
C GLY A 173 7.11 -2.85 -6.14
N LEU A 174 7.17 -1.96 -7.14
CA LEU A 174 7.62 -0.57 -6.95
C LEU A 174 6.58 0.25 -6.19
N ARG A 175 5.28 0.01 -6.45
CA ARG A 175 4.19 0.56 -5.63
C ARG A 175 4.33 0.12 -4.19
N LEU A 176 4.47 -1.18 -3.97
CA LEU A 176 4.52 -1.76 -2.63
C LEU A 176 5.73 -1.27 -1.83
N LEU A 177 6.90 -1.08 -2.45
CA LEU A 177 8.06 -0.46 -1.80
C LEU A 177 7.74 0.97 -1.34
N ARG A 178 7.11 1.76 -2.21
CA ARG A 178 6.68 3.13 -1.85
C ARG A 178 5.70 3.12 -0.66
N GLU A 179 4.70 2.26 -0.70
CA GLU A 179 3.69 2.14 0.35
C GLU A 179 4.30 1.62 1.67
N LEU A 180 5.26 0.69 1.62
CA LEU A 180 5.95 0.15 2.79
C LEU A 180 6.67 1.23 3.60
N PHE A 181 7.40 2.13 2.93
CA PHE A 181 8.15 3.17 3.63
C PHE A 181 7.32 4.42 3.95
N ALA A 182 6.21 4.66 3.24
CA ALA A 182 5.38 5.83 3.43
C ALA A 182 4.15 5.58 4.35
N PHE A 183 3.62 4.35 4.37
CA PHE A 183 2.49 3.94 5.21
C PHE A 183 2.61 2.46 5.64
N PRO A 184 3.55 2.12 6.54
CA PRO A 184 3.81 0.74 6.97
C PRO A 184 2.60 0.07 7.65
N ASP A 185 1.74 0.83 8.33
CA ASP A 185 0.54 0.30 9.00
C ASP A 185 -0.48 -0.30 8.02
N LYS A 186 -0.39 0.02 6.73
CA LYS A 186 -1.14 -0.68 5.68
C LYS A 186 -0.98 -2.20 5.75
N PHE A 187 0.20 -2.69 6.12
CA PHE A 187 0.54 -4.10 6.18
C PHE A 187 0.25 -4.73 7.55
N GLY A 188 -0.45 -4.02 8.43
CA GLY A 188 -0.86 -4.51 9.76
C GLY A 188 -2.23 -5.18 9.79
N PHE A 189 -2.90 -5.34 8.64
CA PHE A 189 -4.24 -5.92 8.55
C PHE A 189 -4.21 -7.39 8.15
N PHE A 190 -5.00 -8.22 8.83
CA PHE A 190 -5.12 -9.65 8.57
C PHE A 190 -6.59 -10.07 8.54
N ASP A 191 -6.97 -10.83 7.52
CA ASP A 191 -8.25 -11.54 7.47
C ASP A 191 -8.04 -12.98 7.95
N LEU A 192 -8.65 -13.32 9.08
CA LEU A 192 -8.70 -14.66 9.64
C LEU A 192 -9.93 -15.37 9.05
N VAL A 193 -9.73 -16.16 7.99
CA VAL A 193 -10.80 -16.83 7.24
C VAL A 193 -11.13 -18.15 7.93
N HIS A 194 -12.40 -18.30 8.31
CA HIS A 194 -12.87 -19.48 9.04
C HIS A 194 -12.92 -20.73 8.12
N PRO A 195 -12.66 -21.94 8.65
CA PRO A 195 -12.78 -23.20 7.90
C PRO A 195 -14.20 -23.50 7.37
N GLN A 196 -15.24 -22.97 8.03
CA GLN A 196 -16.64 -23.07 7.59
C GLN A 196 -17.35 -21.74 7.84
N GLN A 197 -18.38 -21.43 7.05
CA GLN A 197 -19.24 -20.28 7.30
C GLN A 197 -19.93 -20.46 8.66
N MET A 198 -19.56 -19.63 9.62
CA MET A 198 -20.19 -19.60 10.95
C MET A 198 -21.53 -18.86 10.84
N VAL A 199 -22.52 -19.50 10.22
CA VAL A 199 -23.85 -18.90 10.06
C VAL A 199 -24.53 -18.86 11.43
N GLY A 200 -24.77 -17.65 11.94
CA GLY A 200 -25.59 -17.42 13.13
C GLY A 200 -24.87 -17.39 14.49
N ALA A 201 -23.56 -17.60 14.55
CA ALA A 201 -22.81 -17.43 15.79
C ALA A 201 -22.69 -15.94 16.17
N SER A 202 -23.15 -15.58 17.37
CA SER A 202 -23.02 -14.22 17.94
C SER A 202 -21.72 -14.02 18.74
N SER A 203 -20.97 -15.09 18.93
CA SER A 203 -19.63 -15.11 19.52
C SER A 203 -18.92 -16.37 19.07
N GLY A 204 -17.59 -16.37 19.13
CA GLY A 204 -16.83 -17.59 18.91
C GLY A 204 -15.44 -17.53 19.51
N ARG A 205 -14.76 -18.67 19.40
CA ARG A 205 -13.37 -18.87 19.83
C ARG A 205 -12.56 -19.35 18.64
N LEU A 206 -11.40 -18.75 18.44
CA LEU A 206 -10.49 -19.04 17.34
C LEU A 206 -9.09 -19.31 17.88
N ILE A 207 -8.45 -20.35 17.36
CA ILE A 207 -7.09 -20.72 17.72
C ILE A 207 -6.23 -20.64 16.46
N VAL A 208 -5.20 -19.81 16.52
CA VAL A 208 -4.19 -19.67 15.46
C VAL A 208 -2.92 -20.38 15.92
N VAL A 209 -2.64 -21.54 15.35
CA VAL A 209 -1.43 -22.31 15.67
C VAL A 209 -0.25 -21.76 14.88
N LEU A 210 0.83 -21.47 15.59
CA LEU A 210 2.00 -20.77 15.07
C LEU A 210 3.21 -21.70 14.91
N ASP A 211 4.12 -21.33 14.02
CA ASP A 211 5.38 -22.00 13.80
C ASP A 211 6.44 -21.49 14.80
N PRO A 212 6.97 -22.35 15.70
CA PRO A 212 8.02 -21.97 16.63
C PRO A 212 9.29 -21.46 15.91
N GLY A 213 9.52 -21.84 14.64
CA GLY A 213 10.62 -21.34 13.84
C GLY A 213 10.57 -19.84 13.57
N VAL A 214 9.36 -19.27 13.47
CA VAL A 214 9.11 -17.85 13.19
C VAL A 214 8.87 -17.05 14.47
N THR A 215 8.18 -17.62 15.45
CA THR A 215 7.88 -16.92 16.71
C THR A 215 9.10 -16.74 17.61
N GLY A 216 10.17 -17.51 17.40
CA GLY A 216 11.33 -17.56 18.28
C GLY A 216 10.91 -17.86 19.72
N ASP A 217 11.49 -17.13 20.67
CA ASP A 217 11.27 -17.32 22.11
C ASP A 217 9.90 -16.84 22.60
N GLY A 218 9.11 -16.14 21.78
CA GLY A 218 7.73 -15.74 22.11
C GLY A 218 7.56 -14.70 23.24
N HIS A 219 8.63 -14.27 23.92
CA HIS A 219 8.56 -13.31 25.05
C HIS A 219 7.84 -11.98 24.74
N ALA A 220 7.93 -11.49 23.50
CA ALA A 220 7.18 -10.31 23.09
C ALA A 220 5.67 -10.60 23.00
N LEU A 221 5.29 -11.80 22.54
CA LEU A 221 3.91 -12.23 22.40
C LEU A 221 3.26 -12.55 23.74
N GLU A 222 4.01 -12.97 24.76
CA GLU A 222 3.46 -13.18 26.12
C GLU A 222 2.82 -11.92 26.72
N ARG A 223 3.22 -10.73 26.27
CA ARG A 223 2.63 -9.44 26.67
C ARG A 223 1.41 -9.03 25.86
N MET A 224 1.05 -9.79 24.83
CA MET A 224 -0.07 -9.43 23.96
C MET A 224 -1.41 -9.59 24.70
N GLY A 225 -2.36 -8.74 24.34
CA GLY A 225 -3.74 -8.81 24.81
C GLY A 225 -4.74 -8.47 23.70
N SER A 226 -6.03 -8.40 24.03
CA SER A 226 -7.08 -7.99 23.08
C SER A 226 -6.89 -6.58 22.52
N ALA A 227 -6.21 -5.70 23.27
CA ALA A 227 -5.85 -4.35 22.81
C ALA A 227 -4.90 -4.35 21.60
N ASN A 228 -4.18 -5.44 21.34
CA ASN A 228 -3.27 -5.54 20.20
C ASN A 228 -3.93 -5.99 18.90
N LEU A 229 -5.17 -6.50 18.97
CA LEU A 229 -5.92 -7.03 17.83
C LEU A 229 -7.23 -6.27 17.70
N LEU A 230 -7.14 -5.11 17.06
CA LEU A 230 -8.26 -4.20 16.92
C LEU A 230 -9.13 -4.60 15.73
N THR A 231 -10.45 -4.60 15.91
CA THR A 231 -11.42 -4.77 14.82
C THR A 231 -12.07 -3.45 14.44
N ARG A 232 -12.94 -3.46 13.42
CA ARG A 232 -13.61 -2.25 12.89
C ARG A 232 -12.63 -1.15 12.49
N CYS A 233 -11.43 -1.56 12.07
CA CYS A 233 -10.37 -0.67 11.66
C CYS A 233 -10.40 -0.48 10.14
N VAL A 234 -10.10 0.73 9.70
CA VAL A 234 -10.07 1.13 8.30
C VAL A 234 -8.88 2.03 8.05
N ALA A 235 -8.08 1.69 7.05
CA ALA A 235 -7.05 2.59 6.58
C ALA A 235 -7.67 3.73 5.77
N VAL A 236 -7.17 4.93 6.00
CA VAL A 236 -7.64 6.17 5.39
C VAL A 236 -6.46 6.95 4.81
N ALA A 237 -6.65 7.57 3.66
CA ALA A 237 -5.65 8.43 3.02
C ALA A 237 -6.19 9.86 2.85
N ASN A 238 -5.35 10.86 3.08
CA ASN A 238 -5.67 12.27 2.87
C ASN A 238 -5.67 12.59 1.37
N ILE A 239 -6.69 12.07 0.68
CA ILE A 239 -6.93 12.25 -0.74
C ILE A 239 -8.36 12.75 -0.88
N TYR A 240 -8.55 13.83 -1.62
CA TYR A 240 -9.87 14.34 -1.98
C TYR A 240 -9.88 14.88 -3.41
N ARG A 241 -11.05 14.85 -4.03
CA ARG A 241 -11.26 15.41 -5.37
C ARG A 241 -11.70 16.86 -5.29
N ARG A 242 -11.17 17.69 -6.17
CA ARG A 242 -11.58 19.09 -6.36
C ARG A 242 -11.72 19.39 -7.84
N THR A 243 -12.75 20.14 -8.21
CA THR A 243 -12.94 20.62 -9.57
C THR A 243 -12.62 22.12 -9.62
N VAL A 244 -11.82 22.53 -10.60
CA VAL A 244 -11.37 23.91 -10.76
C VAL A 244 -11.66 24.37 -12.18
N GLY A 245 -12.35 25.51 -12.32
CA GLY A 245 -12.59 26.15 -13.60
C GLY A 245 -11.51 27.18 -13.93
N LEU A 246 -11.02 27.15 -15.15
CA LEU A 246 -10.12 28.13 -15.75
C LEU A 246 -10.91 29.01 -16.72
N PRO A 247 -10.70 30.34 -16.69
CA PRO A 247 -11.39 31.25 -17.58
C PRO A 247 -10.94 31.09 -19.05
N ALA A 248 -11.85 31.43 -19.97
CA ALA A 248 -11.61 31.46 -21.42
C ALA A 248 -10.65 32.59 -21.85
N ASN A 249 -10.19 32.56 -23.10
CA ASN A 249 -9.30 33.54 -23.76
C ASN A 249 -7.90 33.59 -23.13
N ARG A 250 -7.20 32.45 -23.18
CA ARG A 250 -5.83 32.31 -22.65
C ARG A 250 -4.81 32.36 -23.78
N HIS A 251 -3.79 33.19 -23.58
CA HIS A 251 -2.68 33.36 -24.53
C HIS A 251 -1.70 32.17 -24.53
N ALA A 252 -1.19 31.82 -25.71
CA ALA A 252 -0.24 30.77 -25.97
C ALA A 252 1.03 31.00 -25.14
N GLY A 253 1.51 29.93 -24.51
CA GLY A 253 2.70 29.96 -23.66
C GLY A 253 2.46 30.34 -22.20
N THR A 254 1.20 30.62 -21.79
CA THR A 254 0.90 30.83 -20.36
C THR A 254 0.73 29.50 -19.61
N SER A 255 1.67 29.17 -18.72
CA SER A 255 1.51 28.08 -17.75
C SER A 255 0.53 28.49 -16.65
N PHE A 256 -0.45 27.64 -16.34
CA PHE A 256 -1.39 27.87 -15.24
C PHE A 256 -0.92 27.18 -13.96
N GLU A 257 -0.66 27.93 -12.89
CA GLU A 257 -0.37 27.37 -11.57
C GLU A 257 -1.64 26.82 -10.91
N ILE A 258 -1.68 25.51 -10.69
CA ILE A 258 -2.82 24.78 -10.10
C ILE A 258 -2.90 24.98 -8.58
N ASP A 259 -1.79 25.31 -7.92
CA ASP A 259 -1.72 25.45 -6.46
C ASP A 259 -1.92 26.91 -5.98
N ALA A 260 -2.73 27.69 -6.69
CA ALA A 260 -2.99 29.08 -6.33
C ALA A 260 -3.76 29.18 -4.99
N PRO A 261 -3.48 30.19 -4.13
CA PRO A 261 -4.20 30.41 -2.87
C PRO A 261 -5.72 30.51 -3.02
N ALA A 262 -6.19 30.92 -4.20
CA ALA A 262 -7.61 30.98 -4.57
C ALA A 262 -8.31 29.60 -4.60
N LEU A 263 -7.53 28.51 -4.59
CA LEU A 263 -8.02 27.15 -4.71
C LEU A 263 -7.96 26.39 -3.38
N ASP A 264 -7.67 27.03 -2.25
CA ASP A 264 -7.41 26.40 -0.93
C ASP A 264 -6.60 25.08 -1.00
N ILE A 265 -5.79 24.91 -2.04
CA ILE A 265 -4.86 23.80 -2.19
C ILE A 265 -3.54 24.31 -1.61
N LEU A 266 -2.99 23.56 -0.67
CA LEU A 266 -1.67 23.89 -0.16
C LEU A 266 -0.64 23.70 -1.27
N PRO A 267 0.40 24.55 -1.35
CA PRO A 267 1.42 24.37 -2.36
C PRO A 267 2.08 23.00 -2.25
N GLY A 268 2.11 22.26 -3.36
CA GLY A 268 2.55 20.87 -3.35
C GLY A 268 1.52 19.88 -2.75
N GLY A 269 0.24 20.26 -2.72
CA GLY A 269 -0.88 19.39 -2.39
C GLY A 269 -1.47 18.67 -3.60
N LEU A 270 -1.13 19.06 -4.84
CA LEU A 270 -1.57 18.35 -6.04
C LEU A 270 -0.94 16.95 -6.09
N ILE A 271 -1.79 15.92 -6.19
CA ILE A 271 -1.38 14.52 -6.39
C ILE A 271 -1.37 14.19 -7.88
N ALA A 272 -2.46 14.52 -8.57
CA ALA A 272 -2.63 14.25 -10.00
C ALA A 272 -3.76 15.11 -10.57
N VAL A 273 -3.62 15.47 -11.84
CA VAL A 273 -4.73 15.92 -12.69
C VAL A 273 -5.35 14.67 -13.29
N ASP A 274 -6.61 14.39 -12.95
CA ASP A 274 -7.32 13.18 -13.40
C ASP A 274 -7.88 13.34 -14.81
N SER A 275 -8.51 14.49 -15.07
CA SER A 275 -9.16 14.78 -16.35
C SER A 275 -9.24 16.29 -16.56
N VAL A 276 -9.30 16.67 -17.84
CA VAL A 276 -9.36 18.06 -18.29
C VAL A 276 -10.48 18.17 -19.31
N PHE A 277 -11.45 19.04 -19.06
CA PHE A 277 -12.62 19.22 -19.93
C PHE A 277 -12.71 20.63 -20.48
N ALA A 278 -13.00 20.76 -21.77
CA ALA A 278 -13.37 22.03 -22.36
C ALA A 278 -14.77 22.47 -21.88
N GLN A 279 -14.91 23.74 -21.49
CA GLN A 279 -16.18 24.40 -21.20
C GLN A 279 -16.55 25.30 -22.38
N SER A 280 -17.50 24.86 -23.22
CA SER A 280 -18.07 25.69 -24.28
C SER A 280 -19.14 26.62 -23.72
N ALA A 281 -19.17 27.88 -24.17
CA ALA A 281 -20.11 28.89 -23.69
C ALA A 281 -21.55 28.73 -24.23
N GLY A 282 -21.83 27.72 -25.08
CA GLY A 282 -23.08 27.62 -25.83
C GLY A 282 -23.85 26.30 -25.73
N ASP A 283 -23.30 25.24 -25.12
CA ASP A 283 -23.99 23.95 -25.05
C ASP A 283 -23.67 23.26 -23.72
N VAL A 284 -24.71 22.98 -22.91
CA VAL A 284 -24.58 22.60 -21.50
C VAL A 284 -24.16 21.13 -21.34
N ASP A 285 -24.23 20.32 -22.40
CA ASP A 285 -24.15 18.85 -22.28
C ASP A 285 -22.96 18.17 -22.98
N VAL A 286 -22.15 18.89 -23.77
CA VAL A 286 -20.98 18.30 -24.45
C VAL A 286 -19.68 18.69 -23.74
N ARG A 287 -19.33 17.95 -22.68
CA ARG A 287 -17.99 18.03 -22.07
C ARG A 287 -16.99 17.30 -22.97
N ARG A 288 -16.26 18.06 -23.81
CA ARG A 288 -15.15 17.49 -24.59
C ARG A 288 -13.93 17.33 -23.69
N GLU A 289 -13.49 16.08 -23.48
CA GLU A 289 -12.23 15.80 -22.78
C GLU A 289 -11.04 16.24 -23.64
N ILE A 290 -10.11 16.95 -23.03
CA ILE A 290 -8.81 17.31 -23.59
C ILE A 290 -7.83 16.21 -23.13
N PRO A 291 -7.28 15.40 -24.04
CA PRO A 291 -6.38 14.31 -23.67
C PRO A 291 -5.03 14.83 -23.17
N HIS A 292 -4.39 14.06 -22.29
CA HIS A 292 -3.00 14.29 -21.91
C HIS A 292 -2.08 14.09 -23.11
N PHE A 293 -0.99 14.86 -23.23
CA PHE A 293 -0.04 14.77 -24.35
C PHE A 293 0.50 13.35 -24.59
N TYR A 294 0.94 12.64 -23.55
CA TYR A 294 1.36 11.23 -23.67
C TYR A 294 0.26 10.23 -24.11
N ALA A 295 -1.03 10.60 -24.07
CA ALA A 295 -2.11 9.78 -24.63
C ALA A 295 -2.09 9.78 -26.18
N LEU A 296 -1.36 10.71 -26.80
CA LEU A 296 -1.21 10.83 -28.26
C LEU A 296 -0.70 9.54 -28.93
N ARG A 297 0.05 8.68 -28.22
CA ARG A 297 0.50 7.37 -28.76
C ARG A 297 -0.66 6.39 -29.06
N ARG A 298 -1.89 6.67 -28.60
CA ARG A 298 -3.09 5.87 -28.86
C ARG A 298 -4.11 6.56 -29.79
N ALA A 299 -3.93 7.85 -30.07
CA ALA A 299 -4.84 8.61 -30.93
C ALA A 299 -4.43 8.46 -32.40
N GLY A 300 -5.39 8.16 -33.27
CA GLY A 300 -5.15 8.03 -34.71
C GLY A 300 -4.59 9.31 -35.35
N ALA A 301 -4.02 9.17 -36.55
CA ALA A 301 -3.40 10.27 -37.29
C ALA A 301 -4.32 11.49 -37.56
N GLY A 302 -5.64 11.40 -37.34
CA GLY A 302 -6.62 12.44 -37.63
C GLY A 302 -7.03 13.38 -36.49
N ASP A 303 -6.56 13.19 -35.25
CA ASP A 303 -7.02 14.01 -34.12
C ASP A 303 -6.22 15.33 -34.05
N VAL A 304 -6.88 16.44 -34.41
CA VAL A 304 -6.35 17.82 -34.42
C VAL A 304 -7.02 18.56 -33.25
N GLY A 305 -6.59 18.26 -32.04
CA GLY A 305 -7.07 18.90 -30.82
C GLY A 305 -5.90 19.38 -29.95
N PRO A 306 -6.13 20.35 -29.06
CA PRO A 306 -5.14 20.68 -28.04
C PRO A 306 -4.97 19.50 -27.09
N PHE A 307 -3.74 19.32 -26.62
CA PHE A 307 -3.36 18.38 -25.57
C PHE A 307 -2.93 19.16 -24.35
N TRP A 308 -3.13 18.61 -23.16
CA TRP A 308 -2.54 19.19 -21.96
C TRP A 308 -1.31 18.41 -21.52
N MET A 309 -0.37 19.12 -20.90
CA MET A 309 0.81 18.52 -20.28
C MET A 309 1.15 19.25 -18.97
N GLU A 310 1.79 18.53 -18.07
CA GLU A 310 2.31 19.10 -16.83
C GLU A 310 3.48 20.04 -17.17
N GLY A 311 3.34 21.30 -16.78
CA GLY A 311 4.34 22.34 -16.94
C GLY A 311 5.43 22.24 -15.87
N ASP A 312 6.33 23.23 -15.87
CA ASP A 312 7.38 23.28 -14.87
C ASP A 312 6.83 23.66 -13.50
N ARG A 313 7.40 23.04 -12.47
CA ARG A 313 7.07 23.35 -11.09
C ARG A 313 7.74 24.66 -10.71
N ASN A 314 6.97 25.58 -10.14
CA ASN A 314 7.54 26.81 -9.61
C ASN A 314 8.39 26.49 -8.37
N GLU A 315 9.71 26.67 -8.45
CA GLU A 315 10.64 26.34 -7.35
C GLU A 315 10.36 27.15 -6.07
N ARG A 316 9.82 28.37 -6.21
CA ARG A 316 9.60 29.30 -5.10
C ARG A 316 8.31 29.01 -4.35
N THR A 317 7.24 28.72 -5.08
CA THR A 317 5.92 28.43 -4.49
C THR A 317 5.72 26.93 -4.28
N GLY A 318 6.46 26.09 -5.00
CA GLY A 318 6.23 24.65 -5.07
C GLY A 318 5.01 24.27 -5.90
N ALA A 319 4.37 25.25 -6.55
CA ALA A 319 3.15 25.07 -7.31
C ALA A 319 3.40 24.29 -8.61
N GLU A 320 2.55 23.30 -8.86
CA GLU A 320 2.53 22.60 -10.14
C GLU A 320 1.73 23.40 -11.17
N SER A 321 2.18 23.34 -12.43
CA SER A 321 1.56 24.09 -13.52
C SER A 321 1.07 23.18 -14.63
N ILE A 322 0.10 23.64 -15.41
CA ILE A 322 -0.41 22.97 -16.60
C ILE A 322 -0.31 23.90 -17.80
N MET A 323 0.01 23.33 -18.96
CA MET A 323 0.07 24.03 -20.24
C MET A 323 -0.66 23.25 -21.33
N PHE A 324 -1.13 23.96 -22.35
CA PHE A 324 -1.84 23.40 -23.49
C PHE A 324 -0.97 23.51 -24.73
N VAL A 325 -0.85 22.41 -25.46
CA VAL A 325 0.06 22.25 -26.60
C VAL A 325 -0.62 21.53 -27.75
N ASP A 326 -0.06 21.69 -28.95
CA ASP A 326 -0.45 20.90 -30.12
C ASP A 326 0.31 19.55 -30.20
N ARG A 327 0.23 18.87 -31.35
CA ARG A 327 0.91 17.57 -31.57
C ARG A 327 2.43 17.67 -31.64
N VAL A 328 2.97 18.87 -31.87
CA VAL A 328 4.41 19.15 -32.02
C VAL A 328 4.97 19.81 -30.75
N CYS A 329 4.19 19.84 -29.65
CA CYS A 329 4.50 20.52 -28.40
C CYS A 329 4.58 22.06 -28.49
N GLU A 330 3.97 22.68 -29.50
CA GLU A 330 3.87 24.13 -29.56
C GLU A 330 2.70 24.62 -28.69
N PRO A 331 2.88 25.67 -27.85
CA PRO A 331 1.81 26.19 -27.02
C PRO A 331 0.61 26.69 -27.84
N VAL A 332 -0.60 26.35 -27.41
CA VAL A 332 -1.85 26.68 -28.12
C VAL A 332 -2.71 27.65 -27.30
N ASP A 333 -3.30 28.63 -27.99
CA ASP A 333 -4.34 29.51 -27.45
C ASP A 333 -5.66 28.75 -27.23
N LEU A 334 -6.29 28.97 -26.09
CA LEU A 334 -7.63 28.43 -25.84
C LEU A 334 -8.68 29.54 -25.82
N ASP A 335 -9.59 29.50 -26.78
CA ASP A 335 -10.74 30.40 -26.90
C ASP A 335 -11.89 30.06 -25.93
N TYR A 336 -11.76 28.96 -25.18
CA TYR A 336 -12.79 28.44 -24.27
C TYR A 336 -12.23 28.19 -22.87
N GLY A 337 -13.12 28.16 -21.87
CA GLY A 337 -12.76 27.86 -20.49
C GLY A 337 -12.44 26.37 -20.30
N VAL A 338 -11.72 26.00 -19.25
CA VAL A 338 -11.34 24.60 -19.00
C VAL A 338 -11.69 24.20 -17.58
N SER A 339 -12.30 23.04 -17.39
CA SER A 339 -12.52 22.44 -16.08
C SER A 339 -11.48 21.37 -15.81
N LEU A 340 -10.76 21.48 -14.71
CA LEU A 340 -9.80 20.49 -14.22
C LEU A 340 -10.44 19.66 -13.12
N GLU A 341 -10.36 18.34 -13.21
CA GLU A 341 -10.62 17.45 -12.07
C GLU A 341 -9.29 17.05 -11.45
N LEU A 342 -9.11 17.40 -10.18
CA LEU A 342 -7.84 17.29 -9.46
C LEU A 342 -7.99 16.32 -8.29
N ARG A 343 -6.96 15.51 -8.05
CA ARG A 343 -6.72 14.84 -6.77
C ARG A 343 -5.72 15.63 -5.95
N CYS A 344 -6.13 15.98 -4.74
CA CYS A 344 -5.36 16.84 -3.84
C CYS A 344 -5.18 16.20 -2.47
N CYS A 345 -4.18 16.68 -1.73
CA CYS A 345 -3.93 16.42 -0.32
C CYS A 345 -3.57 17.72 0.44
N ASP A 346 -3.67 17.66 1.76
CA ASP A 346 -3.34 18.75 2.70
C ASP A 346 -1.85 18.75 3.12
N GLY A 347 -0.99 18.05 2.38
CA GLY A 347 0.45 17.93 2.66
C GLY A 347 0.74 17.37 4.06
N ASP A 348 1.57 18.05 4.84
CA ASP A 348 1.97 17.62 6.19
C ASP A 348 1.01 18.02 7.31
N ARG A 349 -0.06 18.79 7.02
CA ARG A 349 -1.04 19.18 8.05
C ARG A 349 -1.63 17.99 8.82
N PRO A 350 -2.03 16.87 8.17
CA PRO A 350 -2.60 15.73 8.87
C PRO A 350 -1.66 15.12 9.92
N SER A 351 -0.34 15.17 9.68
CA SER A 351 0.66 14.62 10.60
C SER A 351 0.73 15.36 11.96
N ARG A 352 0.06 16.51 12.08
CA ARG A 352 -0.04 17.30 13.32
C ARG A 352 -1.18 16.83 14.22
N ILE A 353 -2.14 16.05 13.70
CA ILE A 353 -3.23 15.50 14.50
C ILE A 353 -2.64 14.50 15.51
N ALA A 354 -2.91 14.72 16.79
CA ALA A 354 -2.56 13.79 17.85
C ALA A 354 -3.72 12.79 18.11
N CYS A 355 -3.41 11.51 18.16
CA CYS A 355 -4.37 10.46 18.51
C CYS A 355 -4.95 10.67 19.92
N GLY A 356 -6.21 10.25 20.12
CA GLY A 356 -6.92 10.43 21.40
C GLY A 356 -7.42 11.86 21.69
N THR A 357 -7.12 12.83 20.84
CA THR A 357 -7.68 14.19 20.94
C THR A 357 -9.04 14.29 20.21
N PRO A 358 -9.88 15.29 20.52
CA PRO A 358 -11.10 15.53 19.75
C PRO A 358 -10.84 15.82 18.26
N GLU A 359 -9.63 16.23 17.88
CA GLU A 359 -9.22 16.41 16.48
C GLU A 359 -9.05 15.09 15.73
N ALA A 360 -8.72 14.00 16.43
CA ALA A 360 -8.63 12.66 15.87
C ALA A 360 -10.00 12.00 15.64
N LYS A 361 -11.10 12.63 16.07
CA LYS A 361 -12.45 12.13 15.83
C LYS A 361 -12.78 12.23 14.34
N ILE A 362 -13.25 11.11 13.79
CA ILE A 362 -13.66 10.99 12.38
C ILE A 362 -15.18 10.92 12.30
N SER A 363 -15.74 11.67 11.36
CA SER A 363 -17.14 11.57 10.98
C SER A 363 -17.27 11.47 9.46
N SER A 364 -18.32 10.79 9.02
CA SER A 364 -18.75 10.87 7.62
C SER A 364 -19.08 12.31 7.24
N ARG A 365 -18.94 12.64 5.95
CA ARG A 365 -19.34 13.94 5.41
C ARG A 365 -20.87 14.10 5.34
N SER A 366 -21.62 12.99 5.27
CA SER A 366 -23.09 13.03 5.19
C SER A 366 -23.71 13.26 6.56
N GLU A 367 -24.63 14.22 6.67
CA GLU A 367 -25.38 14.51 7.91
C GLU A 367 -26.28 13.34 8.35
N THR A 368 -26.57 12.40 7.45
CA THR A 368 -27.37 11.19 7.72
C THR A 368 -26.59 10.06 8.41
N SER A 369 -25.26 10.17 8.48
CA SER A 369 -24.40 9.14 9.06
C SER A 369 -24.24 9.35 10.56
N SER A 370 -24.61 8.34 11.34
CA SER A 370 -24.44 8.34 12.80
C SER A 370 -23.14 7.65 13.24
N ALA A 371 -22.48 6.91 12.35
CA ALA A 371 -21.21 6.27 12.66
C ALA A 371 -20.10 7.30 12.84
N THR A 372 -19.40 7.20 13.97
CA THR A 372 -18.20 7.98 14.25
C THR A 372 -17.03 7.05 14.47
N GLY A 373 -15.82 7.58 14.36
CA GLY A 373 -14.61 6.82 14.63
C GLY A 373 -13.52 7.71 15.22
N GLN A 374 -12.36 7.12 15.44
CA GLN A 374 -11.16 7.81 15.90
C GLN A 374 -9.93 7.33 15.13
N LEU A 375 -9.00 8.24 14.83
CA LEU A 375 -7.68 7.88 14.34
C LEU A 375 -6.89 7.20 15.46
N ILE A 376 -6.54 5.94 15.26
CA ILE A 376 -5.76 5.14 16.23
C ILE A 376 -4.26 5.31 15.99
N THR A 377 -3.84 5.42 14.73
CA THR A 377 -2.44 5.71 14.37
C THR A 377 -2.29 7.18 14.01
N ARG A 378 -1.15 7.77 14.35
CA ARG A 378 -0.83 9.13 13.93
C ARG A 378 -0.72 9.19 12.40
N PRO A 379 -1.37 10.15 11.72
CA PRO A 379 -1.23 10.27 10.27
C PRO A 379 0.23 10.44 9.86
N THR A 380 0.64 9.72 8.82
CA THR A 380 2.00 9.80 8.27
C THR A 380 2.27 11.18 7.69
N ARG A 381 3.55 11.51 7.52
CA ARG A 381 3.94 12.73 6.79
C ARG A 381 3.74 12.51 5.30
N ALA A 382 3.33 13.56 4.60
CA ALA A 382 3.32 13.50 3.15
C ALA A 382 4.77 13.37 2.67
N SER A 383 5.04 12.36 1.85
CA SER A 383 6.38 12.13 1.33
C SER A 383 6.45 12.48 -0.14
N ARG A 384 7.55 13.10 -0.55
CA ARG A 384 7.89 13.29 -1.96
C ARG A 384 9.23 12.63 -2.19
N PHE A 385 9.43 12.09 -3.37
CA PHE A 385 10.76 11.66 -3.74
C PHE A 385 11.68 12.89 -3.80
N GLN A 386 12.77 12.84 -3.03
CA GLN A 386 13.80 13.87 -3.01
C GLN A 386 15.01 13.34 -3.77
N LEU A 387 14.91 13.14 -5.08
CA LEU A 387 16.12 12.90 -5.86
C LEU A 387 16.75 14.24 -6.23
N GLY A 388 17.99 14.43 -5.80
CA GLY A 388 18.84 15.45 -6.41
C GLY A 388 19.07 15.12 -7.89
N LYS A 389 19.56 16.10 -8.67
CA LYS A 389 19.76 15.99 -10.14
C LYS A 389 20.47 14.69 -10.58
N GLN A 390 21.49 14.26 -9.83
CA GLN A 390 22.20 13.00 -10.11
C GLN A 390 21.38 11.74 -9.80
N ALA A 391 20.53 11.81 -8.79
CA ALA A 391 19.72 10.68 -8.36
C ALA A 391 18.54 10.46 -9.34
N THR A 392 17.99 11.53 -9.95
CA THR A 392 17.01 11.43 -11.06
C THR A 392 17.55 10.59 -12.21
N TRP A 393 18.79 10.85 -12.63
CA TRP A 393 19.43 10.04 -13.67
C TRP A 393 19.73 8.60 -13.23
N ARG A 394 20.03 8.37 -11.95
CA ARG A 394 20.15 7.01 -11.41
C ARG A 394 18.82 6.27 -11.51
N LEU A 395 17.69 6.92 -11.24
CA LEU A 395 16.37 6.32 -11.34
C LEU A 395 15.99 6.04 -12.80
N VAL A 396 16.27 6.97 -13.72
CA VAL A 396 16.12 6.73 -15.17
C VAL A 396 16.96 5.55 -15.62
N SER A 397 18.24 5.56 -15.25
CA SER A 397 19.17 4.49 -15.59
C SER A 397 18.65 3.18 -15.02
N GLN A 398 18.22 3.14 -13.76
CA GLN A 398 17.69 1.93 -13.13
C GLN A 398 16.40 1.43 -13.77
N LEU A 399 15.43 2.29 -14.11
CA LEU A 399 14.20 1.87 -14.80
C LEU A 399 14.45 1.35 -16.22
N ALA A 400 15.51 1.82 -16.88
CA ALA A 400 15.93 1.34 -18.19
C ALA A 400 16.81 0.08 -18.09
N PHE A 401 17.66 -0.02 -17.08
CA PHE A 401 18.62 -1.10 -16.86
C PHE A 401 18.00 -2.28 -16.10
N THR A 402 16.83 -2.12 -15.48
CA THR A 402 16.13 -3.19 -14.77
C THR A 402 16.01 -4.42 -15.66
N GLN A 403 15.70 -4.34 -16.96
CA GLN A 403 15.55 -5.57 -17.74
C GLN A 403 16.83 -6.43 -17.89
N VAL A 404 18.04 -5.88 -17.70
CA VAL A 404 19.32 -6.60 -17.87
C VAL A 404 20.09 -6.77 -16.54
N SER A 405 20.11 -5.76 -15.66
CA SER A 405 20.72 -5.89 -14.32
C SER A 405 19.89 -6.73 -13.34
N LEU A 406 18.60 -6.95 -13.63
CA LEU A 406 17.76 -7.84 -12.83
C LEU A 406 18.11 -9.32 -13.04
N LEU A 407 18.95 -9.71 -14.02
CA LEU A 407 19.35 -11.11 -14.16
C LEU A 407 20.21 -11.61 -12.99
N GLU A 408 20.98 -10.71 -12.34
CA GLU A 408 21.78 -11.01 -11.14
C GLU A 408 21.91 -9.74 -10.25
N PRO A 409 20.87 -9.33 -9.49
CA PRO A 409 20.97 -8.14 -8.66
C PRO A 409 21.94 -8.38 -7.51
N SER A 410 23.07 -7.66 -7.53
CA SER A 410 23.96 -7.58 -6.37
C SER A 410 23.25 -6.88 -5.20
N CYS A 411 23.59 -7.24 -3.96
CA CYS A 411 23.01 -6.63 -2.76
C CYS A 411 23.16 -5.09 -2.77
N SER A 412 24.26 -4.57 -3.29
CA SER A 412 24.50 -3.12 -3.40
C SER A 412 23.48 -2.42 -4.30
N VAL A 413 23.10 -3.03 -5.43
CA VAL A 413 22.11 -2.49 -6.37
C VAL A 413 20.72 -2.56 -5.73
N LEU A 414 20.37 -3.67 -5.09
CA LEU A 414 19.09 -3.80 -4.40
C LEU A 414 18.93 -2.73 -3.29
N LYS A 415 19.97 -2.51 -2.47
CA LYS A 415 19.96 -1.45 -1.46
C LYS A 415 19.72 -0.09 -2.09
N GLN A 416 20.46 0.24 -3.16
CA GLN A 416 20.28 1.52 -3.85
C GLN A 416 18.86 1.70 -4.38
N VAL A 417 18.24 0.65 -4.95
CA VAL A 417 16.85 0.72 -5.43
C VAL A 417 15.90 0.97 -4.26
N ILE A 418 16.02 0.23 -3.17
CA ILE A 418 15.15 0.39 -2.00
C ILE A 418 15.34 1.78 -1.36
N GLU A 419 16.57 2.27 -1.26
CA GLU A 419 16.91 3.59 -0.71
C GLU A 419 16.20 4.74 -1.43
N LEU A 420 15.91 4.61 -2.73
CA LEU A 420 15.14 5.62 -3.46
C LEU A 420 13.73 5.81 -2.91
N TYR A 421 13.14 4.75 -2.35
CA TYR A 421 11.79 4.76 -1.78
C TYR A 421 11.76 5.11 -0.29
N VAL A 422 12.92 5.12 0.37
CA VAL A 422 13.01 5.44 1.80
C VAL A 422 12.96 6.96 2.00
N PRO A 423 11.99 7.50 2.74
CA PRO A 423 11.99 8.92 3.09
C PRO A 423 13.24 9.28 3.90
N PRO A 424 13.89 10.43 3.65
CA PRO A 424 15.16 10.78 4.31
C PRO A 424 15.03 10.97 5.83
N THR A 425 13.82 11.19 6.34
CA THR A 425 13.55 11.26 7.79
C THR A 425 13.32 9.89 8.42
N SER A 426 13.08 8.84 7.64
CA SER A 426 12.75 7.51 8.14
C SER A 426 14.00 6.79 8.65
N ARG A 427 14.16 6.71 9.98
CA ARG A 427 15.19 5.87 10.61
C ARG A 427 14.90 4.39 10.40
N TRP A 428 13.63 4.02 10.53
CA TRP A 428 13.11 2.68 10.30
C TRP A 428 13.50 2.14 8.91
N GLY A 429 13.24 2.92 7.86
CA GLY A 429 13.54 2.49 6.49
C GLY A 429 15.04 2.29 6.25
N ARG A 430 15.89 3.17 6.79
CA ARG A 430 17.35 3.01 6.71
C ARG A 430 17.85 1.78 7.46
N GLN A 431 17.31 1.50 8.65
CA GLN A 431 17.64 0.29 9.39
C GLN A 431 17.29 -0.97 8.60
N MET A 432 16.10 -0.98 7.98
CA MET A 432 15.66 -2.10 7.15
C MET A 432 16.53 -2.31 5.91
N VAL A 433 16.98 -1.24 5.25
CA VAL A 433 17.98 -1.34 4.16
C VAL A 433 19.32 -1.86 4.68
N SER A 434 19.79 -1.38 5.83
CA SER A 434 21.07 -1.80 6.40
C SER A 434 21.07 -3.28 6.81
N ALA A 435 19.91 -3.82 7.19
CA ALA A 435 19.73 -5.22 7.59
C ALA A 435 19.95 -6.22 6.44
N LEU A 436 19.82 -5.79 5.18
CA LEU A 436 20.12 -6.64 4.04
C LEU A 436 21.64 -6.83 3.94
N VAL A 437 22.16 -8.05 4.05
CA VAL A 437 23.62 -8.31 4.05
C VAL A 437 24.10 -8.79 2.69
N SER A 438 23.44 -9.79 2.13
CA SER A 438 23.77 -10.35 0.82
C SER A 438 22.55 -10.88 0.09
N VAL A 439 22.65 -10.97 -1.22
CA VAL A 439 21.65 -11.58 -2.11
C VAL A 439 22.39 -12.56 -3.00
N ARG A 440 21.89 -13.79 -3.09
CA ARG A 440 22.39 -14.83 -4.00
C ARG A 440 21.25 -15.33 -4.88
N HIS A 441 21.61 -15.78 -6.08
CA HIS A 441 20.69 -16.30 -7.06
C HIS A 441 21.18 -17.68 -7.50
N GLU A 442 20.29 -18.66 -7.43
CA GLU A 442 20.61 -20.02 -7.87
C GLU A 442 19.49 -20.56 -8.77
N ALA A 443 19.86 -21.17 -9.89
CA ALA A 443 18.90 -21.85 -10.75
C ALA A 443 18.46 -23.15 -10.08
N VAL A 444 17.16 -23.28 -9.81
CA VAL A 444 16.58 -24.43 -9.11
C VAL A 444 15.52 -25.11 -9.96
N THR A 445 15.27 -26.39 -9.70
CA THR A 445 14.14 -27.13 -10.27
C THR A 445 13.24 -27.59 -9.13
N ARG A 446 11.93 -27.33 -9.24
CA ARG A 446 10.92 -27.69 -8.23
C ARG A 446 9.75 -28.40 -8.87
N TRP A 447 9.06 -29.22 -8.09
CA TRP A 447 7.76 -29.77 -8.45
C TRP A 447 6.69 -28.70 -8.29
N LEU A 448 5.85 -28.51 -9.30
CA LEU A 448 4.75 -27.56 -9.22
C LEU A 448 3.61 -28.12 -8.36
N PRO A 449 3.25 -27.44 -7.24
CA PRO A 449 2.14 -27.87 -6.40
C PRO A 449 0.83 -27.74 -7.19
N GLY A 450 0.00 -28.79 -7.15
CA GLY A 450 -1.31 -28.80 -7.81
C GLY A 450 -1.30 -29.12 -9.30
N ALA A 451 -0.14 -29.28 -9.94
CA ALA A 451 -0.07 -29.74 -11.33
C ALA A 451 -0.28 -31.25 -11.44
N PHE A 452 -1.21 -31.68 -12.29
CA PHE A 452 -1.42 -33.09 -12.63
C PHE A 452 -1.38 -33.27 -14.16
N PRO A 453 -0.44 -34.06 -14.72
CA PRO A 453 0.59 -34.85 -14.05
C PRO A 453 1.64 -34.01 -13.30
N PRO A 454 2.34 -34.57 -12.29
CA PRO A 454 3.41 -33.88 -11.58
C PRO A 454 4.42 -33.32 -12.58
N THR A 455 4.57 -31.99 -12.59
CA THR A 455 5.40 -31.29 -13.56
C THR A 455 6.56 -30.61 -12.84
N LEU A 456 7.77 -30.77 -13.38
CA LEU A 456 8.95 -30.05 -12.94
C LEU A 456 9.05 -28.72 -13.69
N ALA A 457 9.23 -27.65 -12.94
CA ALA A 457 9.55 -26.34 -13.50
C ALA A 457 10.97 -25.94 -13.11
N ARG A 458 11.64 -25.20 -14.00
CA ARG A 458 12.88 -24.49 -13.66
C ARG A 458 12.51 -23.10 -13.14
N GLY A 459 13.23 -22.64 -12.14
CA GLY A 459 13.03 -21.34 -11.52
C GLY A 459 14.33 -20.77 -10.99
N THR A 460 14.23 -19.58 -10.43
CA THR A 460 15.36 -18.92 -9.75
C THR A 460 15.03 -18.82 -8.26
N GLU A 461 15.86 -19.42 -7.43
CA GLU A 461 15.85 -19.19 -5.98
C GLU A 461 16.67 -17.95 -5.68
N ILE A 462 16.08 -17.02 -4.93
CA ILE A 462 16.70 -15.78 -4.50
C ILE A 462 16.88 -15.89 -2.98
N ALA A 463 18.13 -16.08 -2.55
CA ALA A 463 18.47 -16.21 -1.14
C ALA A 463 18.99 -14.87 -0.59
N ILE A 464 18.24 -14.28 0.35
CA ILE A 464 18.61 -13.03 1.02
C ILE A 464 19.10 -13.33 2.43
N SER A 465 20.31 -12.88 2.76
CA SER A 465 20.82 -12.93 4.12
C SER A 465 20.48 -11.63 4.86
N ILE A 466 19.85 -11.75 6.02
CA ILE A 466 19.37 -10.63 6.83
C ILE A 466 20.06 -10.61 8.20
N ASP A 467 20.43 -9.43 8.66
CA ASP A 467 20.85 -9.19 10.04
C ASP A 467 19.63 -8.93 10.93
N GLU A 468 19.23 -9.95 11.69
CA GLU A 468 18.10 -9.92 12.63
C GLU A 468 18.30 -8.86 13.74
N THR A 469 19.54 -8.54 14.10
CA THR A 469 19.81 -7.55 15.16
C THR A 469 19.41 -6.13 14.74
N CYS A 470 19.44 -5.84 13.44
CA CYS A 470 18.97 -4.58 12.88
C CYS A 470 17.44 -4.50 12.77
N LEU A 471 16.74 -5.63 12.89
CA LEU A 471 15.28 -5.73 12.74
C LEU A 471 14.53 -5.88 14.07
N VAL A 472 15.18 -5.68 15.22
CA VAL A 472 14.50 -5.74 16.51
C VAL A 472 13.40 -4.67 16.57
N GLY A 473 12.14 -5.11 16.72
CA GLY A 473 10.97 -4.23 16.68
C GLY A 473 10.53 -3.80 15.27
N LEU A 474 11.16 -4.33 14.23
CA LEU A 474 10.81 -4.14 12.82
C LEU A 474 10.36 -5.50 12.28
N GLY A 475 9.04 -5.70 12.16
CA GLY A 475 8.51 -6.97 11.62
C GLY A 475 9.05 -7.26 10.23
N LEU A 476 9.48 -8.50 10.00
CA LEU A 476 10.04 -9.01 8.77
C LEU A 476 8.97 -9.27 7.69
N HIS A 477 7.73 -9.60 8.08
CA HIS A 477 6.66 -10.03 7.17
C HIS A 477 6.45 -9.07 6.00
N ALA A 478 6.28 -7.78 6.30
CA ALA A 478 5.91 -6.79 5.30
C ALA A 478 7.02 -6.64 4.27
N LEU A 479 8.27 -6.54 4.71
CA LEU A 479 9.43 -6.48 3.82
C LEU A 479 9.51 -7.72 2.94
N LEU A 480 9.41 -8.92 3.51
CA LEU A 480 9.53 -10.16 2.74
C LEU A 480 8.45 -10.27 1.69
N ARG A 481 7.20 -10.00 2.04
CA ARG A 481 6.09 -10.08 1.08
C ARG A 481 6.19 -9.02 -0.01
N VAL A 482 6.68 -7.81 0.31
CA VAL A 482 6.98 -6.79 -0.70
C VAL A 482 8.12 -7.23 -1.62
N LEU A 483 9.21 -7.78 -1.05
CA LEU A 483 10.34 -8.28 -1.84
C LEU A 483 9.95 -9.46 -2.70
N ASP A 484 9.13 -10.38 -2.20
CA ASP A 484 8.61 -11.54 -2.92
C ASP A 484 7.80 -11.11 -4.16
N VAL A 485 6.94 -10.08 -4.03
CA VAL A 485 6.26 -9.46 -5.19
C VAL A 485 7.25 -8.71 -6.09
N PHE A 486 8.20 -7.96 -5.52
CA PHE A 486 9.22 -7.26 -6.29
C PHE A 486 10.03 -8.23 -7.16
N PHE A 487 10.41 -9.38 -6.61
CA PHE A 487 11.17 -10.42 -7.31
C PHE A 487 10.34 -11.22 -8.31
N SER A 488 9.01 -11.24 -8.22
CA SER A 488 8.20 -11.90 -9.25
C SER A 488 8.32 -11.30 -10.65
N GLN A 489 8.82 -10.05 -10.78
CA GLN A 489 9.14 -9.46 -12.08
C GLN A 489 10.21 -10.22 -12.85
N TYR A 490 11.05 -10.96 -12.12
CA TYR A 490 12.22 -11.64 -12.63
C TYR A 490 11.86 -13.02 -13.19
N ALA A 491 10.66 -13.51 -12.89
CA ALA A 491 10.15 -14.74 -13.45
C ALA A 491 9.97 -14.57 -14.96
N GLN A 492 10.83 -15.26 -15.73
CA GLN A 492 10.66 -15.39 -17.17
C GLN A 492 9.42 -16.23 -17.52
N MET A 493 9.00 -16.22 -18.78
CA MET A 493 7.95 -17.12 -19.27
C MET A 493 8.28 -18.57 -18.90
N ASN A 494 7.31 -19.28 -18.32
CA ASN A 494 7.46 -20.68 -17.86
C ASN A 494 8.52 -20.91 -16.77
N SER A 495 8.86 -19.86 -16.01
CA SER A 495 9.75 -19.92 -14.85
C SER A 495 9.04 -19.41 -13.60
N PHE A 496 9.51 -19.82 -12.43
CA PHE A 496 9.09 -19.26 -11.14
C PHE A 496 10.24 -18.55 -10.43
N THR A 497 9.90 -17.71 -9.47
CA THR A 497 10.83 -17.17 -8.48
C THR A 497 10.44 -17.67 -7.10
N GLU A 498 11.44 -18.02 -6.29
CA GLU A 498 11.26 -18.46 -4.92
C GLU A 498 12.17 -17.63 -4.01
N LEU A 499 11.61 -16.91 -3.05
CA LEU A 499 12.38 -16.09 -2.10
C LEU A 499 12.68 -16.91 -0.83
N ALA A 500 13.96 -17.10 -0.54
CA ALA A 500 14.46 -17.72 0.68
C ALA A 500 15.19 -16.68 1.54
N VAL A 501 14.96 -16.70 2.85
CA VAL A 501 15.50 -15.73 3.78
C VAL A 501 16.33 -16.44 4.81
N LEU A 502 17.58 -16.04 4.92
CA LEU A 502 18.59 -16.66 5.77
C LEU A 502 19.05 -15.66 6.85
N SER A 503 19.31 -16.16 8.04
CA SER A 503 20.00 -15.41 9.08
C SER A 503 21.46 -15.18 8.67
N SER A 504 21.94 -13.94 8.72
CA SER A 504 23.36 -13.63 8.46
C SER A 504 24.30 -14.16 9.54
N HIS A 505 23.82 -14.29 10.79
CA HIS A 505 24.62 -14.77 11.93
C HIS A 505 24.71 -16.28 11.98
N THR A 506 23.58 -16.97 11.77
CA THR A 506 23.50 -18.43 11.95
C THR A 506 23.51 -19.21 10.62
N GLY A 507 23.22 -18.54 9.50
CA GLY A 507 23.00 -19.19 8.21
C GLY A 507 21.70 -20.00 8.14
N LYS A 508 20.90 -20.04 9.21
CA LYS A 508 19.64 -20.78 9.27
C LYS A 508 18.59 -20.11 8.38
N GLU A 509 17.78 -20.92 7.72
CA GLU A 509 16.59 -20.46 7.00
C GLU A 509 15.54 -19.95 8.00
N LEU A 510 15.22 -18.66 7.89
CA LEU A 510 14.22 -17.98 8.68
C LEU A 510 12.82 -18.20 8.09
N HIS A 511 12.70 -18.05 6.78
CA HIS A 511 11.45 -18.23 6.05
C HIS A 511 11.70 -18.45 4.57
N ARG A 512 10.77 -19.18 3.93
CA ARG A 512 10.73 -19.40 2.49
C ARG A 512 9.35 -19.10 1.96
N CYS A 513 9.28 -18.16 1.02
CA CYS A 513 8.02 -17.78 0.39
C CYS A 513 7.59 -18.85 -0.62
N ALA A 514 6.28 -18.93 -0.85
CA ALA A 514 5.74 -19.79 -1.90
C ALA A 514 6.26 -19.38 -3.28
N MET A 515 6.39 -20.34 -4.19
CA MET A 515 6.79 -20.08 -5.56
C MET A 515 5.82 -19.10 -6.24
N ARG A 516 6.37 -18.03 -6.83
CA ARG A 516 5.58 -17.06 -7.60
C ARG A 516 5.80 -17.26 -9.07
N THR A 517 4.70 -17.35 -9.80
CA THR A 517 4.66 -17.17 -11.24
C THR A 517 4.64 -15.67 -11.50
N GLY A 518 5.40 -15.18 -12.48
CA GLY A 518 5.39 -13.76 -12.85
C GLY A 518 4.03 -13.32 -13.41
N THR A 519 4.03 -12.42 -14.38
CA THR A 519 2.79 -11.91 -14.99
C THR A 519 2.06 -12.90 -15.90
N GLY A 520 2.46 -14.18 -15.95
CA GLY A 520 1.84 -15.21 -16.77
C GLY A 520 1.75 -16.55 -16.03
N PRO A 521 0.78 -17.41 -16.37
CA PRO A 521 0.66 -18.74 -15.80
C PRO A 521 1.89 -19.60 -16.14
N LEU A 522 2.24 -20.52 -15.23
CA LEU A 522 3.22 -21.57 -15.49
C LEU A 522 2.56 -22.67 -16.33
N ILE A 523 2.79 -22.63 -17.65
CA ILE A 523 2.35 -23.61 -18.68
C ILE A 523 0.85 -23.90 -18.69
#